data_AF-A0A4R0YRA0-F1
#
_entry.id   AF-A0A4R0YRA0-F1
#
_cell.length_a   1.000
_cell.length_b   1.000
_cell.length_c   1.000
_cell.angle_alpha   90.00
_cell.angle_beta   90.00
_cell.angle_gamma   90.00
#
_symmetry.space_group_name_H-M   'P 1'
#
loop_
_entity.id
_entity.type
_entity.pdbx_description
1 polymer ?
#
loop_
_entity_poly.entity_id
_entity_poly.type
_entity_poly.pdbx_seq_one_letter_code
_entity_poly.pdbx_strand_id
1 'polypeptide(L)'
;MADRIILADYVRPDRRYAIDVDTGLYTRDQSSAYKLSRKGASGFGSEKRLLINGRRRVALVSAYVRDDRWIVRIDGATFVFPDPDKSVLLKRRGLFTWLFQVEDARGKVLEGAYRHIGLGDWPDHGDIFQFIQRSTSSKASTVGFCKVWHRVQSGLSITDPEFISSLTSIP
;
A
#
# COMPACT_ATOMS: atom_id res chain seq x y z
N MET A 1 -20.01 13.18 -7.49
CA MET A 1 -18.63 13.71 -7.59
C MET A 1 -17.70 12.52 -7.56
N ALA A 2 -16.72 12.44 -8.46
CA ALA A 2 -15.73 11.36 -8.44
C ALA A 2 -14.91 11.46 -7.14
N ASP A 3 -14.90 10.38 -6.37
CA ASP A 3 -14.19 10.35 -5.10
C ASP A 3 -12.69 10.13 -5.36
N ARG A 4 -11.89 11.13 -4.99
CA ARG A 4 -10.46 11.16 -5.27
C ARG A 4 -9.66 11.11 -3.98
N ILE A 5 -8.70 10.20 -3.92
CA ILE A 5 -7.75 10.12 -2.81
C ILE A 5 -6.35 10.49 -3.28
N ILE A 6 -5.60 11.13 -2.37
CA ILE A 6 -4.18 11.45 -2.57
C ILE A 6 -3.33 10.36 -1.93
N LEU A 7 -2.34 9.85 -2.67
CA LEU A 7 -1.36 8.89 -2.20
C LEU A 7 0.03 9.53 -2.24
N ALA A 8 0.81 9.33 -1.20
CA ALA A 8 2.24 9.61 -1.26
C ALA A 8 2.92 8.54 -2.10
N ASP A 9 3.93 8.87 -2.91
CA ASP A 9 4.74 7.82 -3.52
C ASP A 9 5.51 7.07 -2.43
N TYR A 10 5.47 5.75 -2.50
CA TYR A 10 6.07 4.88 -1.51
C TYR A 10 7.57 5.09 -1.43
N VAL A 11 8.25 5.32 -2.56
CA VAL A 11 9.72 5.37 -2.68
C VAL A 11 10.23 6.81 -2.81
N ARG A 12 9.52 7.66 -3.54
CA ARG A 12 9.96 9.00 -3.94
C ARG A 12 9.18 10.07 -3.18
N PRO A 13 9.70 10.59 -2.07
CA PRO A 13 8.95 11.49 -1.18
C PRO A 13 8.63 12.86 -1.82
N ASP A 14 9.09 13.17 -3.01
CA ASP A 14 8.72 14.36 -3.79
C ASP A 14 7.44 14.14 -4.64
N ARG A 15 6.93 12.90 -4.71
CA ARG A 15 5.85 12.51 -5.63
C ARG A 15 4.56 12.13 -4.94
N ARG A 16 3.46 12.36 -5.66
CA ARG A 16 2.11 11.98 -5.25
C ARG A 16 1.33 11.39 -6.42
N TYR A 17 0.29 10.66 -6.07
CA TYR A 17 -0.72 10.18 -7.01
C TYR A 17 -2.08 10.65 -6.54
N ALA A 18 -2.90 11.15 -7.47
CA ALA A 18 -4.33 11.33 -7.25
C ALA A 18 -5.05 10.20 -8.00
N ILE A 19 -5.74 9.33 -7.28
CA ILE A 19 -6.46 8.18 -7.84
C ILE A 19 -7.96 8.39 -7.65
N ASP A 20 -8.70 8.13 -8.72
CA ASP A 20 -10.14 8.01 -8.75
C ASP A 20 -10.51 6.61 -8.24
N VAL A 21 -11.21 6.54 -7.10
CA VAL A 21 -11.42 5.27 -6.40
C VAL A 21 -12.34 4.33 -7.17
N ASP A 22 -13.29 4.87 -7.93
CA ASP A 22 -14.26 4.08 -8.67
C ASP A 22 -13.58 3.43 -9.89
N THR A 23 -12.92 4.25 -10.71
CA THR A 23 -12.32 3.80 -11.97
C THR A 23 -10.92 3.19 -11.80
N GLY A 24 -10.19 3.57 -10.75
CA GLY A 24 -8.77 3.22 -10.57
C GLY A 24 -7.82 4.01 -11.47
N LEU A 25 -8.34 4.97 -12.25
CA LEU A 25 -7.52 5.89 -13.02
C LEU A 25 -6.74 6.79 -12.07
N TYR A 26 -5.48 7.03 -12.39
CA TYR A 26 -4.61 7.84 -11.56
C TYR A 26 -3.87 8.88 -12.38
N THR A 27 -3.58 10.00 -11.73
CA THR A 27 -2.68 11.03 -12.23
C THR A 27 -1.50 11.14 -11.28
N ARG A 28 -0.31 11.36 -11.84
CA ARG A 28 0.92 11.55 -11.08
C ARG A 28 1.19 13.04 -10.98
N ASP A 29 1.34 13.52 -9.75
CA ASP A 29 1.69 14.91 -9.46
C ASP A 29 3.13 15.00 -8.92
N GLN A 30 3.86 16.02 -9.35
CA GLN A 30 5.18 16.35 -8.82
C GLN A 30 5.00 17.47 -7.81
N SER A 31 5.02 17.16 -6.52
CA SER A 31 4.93 18.20 -5.50
C SER A 31 6.31 18.80 -5.27
N SER A 32 6.42 20.12 -5.35
CA SER A 32 7.69 20.86 -5.26
C SER A 32 8.32 20.91 -3.86
N ALA A 33 7.74 20.24 -2.84
CA ALA A 33 8.24 20.29 -1.46
C ALA A 33 8.22 18.92 -0.75
N TYR A 34 9.40 18.33 -0.59
CA TYR A 34 9.71 17.07 0.13
C TYR A 34 9.03 16.94 1.51
N LYS A 35 8.92 18.04 2.27
CA LYS A 35 8.35 18.05 3.64
C LYS A 35 6.81 17.93 3.68
N LEU A 36 6.11 18.07 2.56
CA LEU A 36 4.65 18.10 2.52
C LEU A 36 4.01 16.82 1.99
N SER A 37 4.79 15.90 1.41
CA SER A 37 4.23 14.83 0.56
C SER A 37 3.38 13.78 1.27
N ARG A 38 3.51 13.60 2.59
CA ARG A 38 2.64 12.69 3.37
C ARG A 38 1.44 13.37 4.02
N LYS A 39 1.46 14.70 4.21
CA LYS A 39 0.38 15.44 4.87
C LYS A 39 -0.88 15.40 4.00
N GLY A 40 -1.99 14.88 4.55
CA GLY A 40 -3.25 14.71 3.82
C GLY A 40 -3.26 13.56 2.79
N ALA A 41 -2.21 12.74 2.74
CA ALA A 41 -2.23 11.52 1.94
C ALA A 41 -3.01 10.42 2.67
N SER A 42 -3.84 9.68 1.95
CA SER A 42 -4.62 8.55 2.47
C SER A 42 -3.90 7.21 2.39
N GLY A 43 -2.71 7.19 1.80
CA GLY A 43 -1.88 6.00 1.78
C GLY A 43 -0.64 6.19 0.93
N PHE A 44 -0.19 5.08 0.37
CA PHE A 44 0.95 4.99 -0.52
C PHE A 44 0.58 4.49 -1.91
N GLY A 45 1.32 4.94 -2.91
CA GLY A 45 1.28 4.46 -4.29
C GLY A 45 2.67 4.17 -4.82
N SER A 46 2.81 3.21 -5.72
CA SER A 46 4.07 2.97 -6.43
C SER A 46 3.80 2.39 -7.81
N GLU A 47 4.30 3.03 -8.86
CA GLU A 47 4.27 2.47 -10.21
C GLU A 47 5.22 1.27 -10.28
N LYS A 48 4.68 0.10 -10.61
CA LYS A 48 5.44 -1.13 -10.76
C LYS A 48 5.22 -1.72 -12.14
N ARG A 49 6.30 -2.25 -12.72
CA ARG A 49 6.22 -3.04 -13.95
C ARG A 49 5.98 -4.50 -13.56
N LEU A 50 4.76 -4.97 -13.79
CA LEU A 50 4.26 -6.27 -13.35
C LEU A 50 3.96 -7.19 -14.54
N LEU A 51 4.18 -8.48 -14.37
CA LEU A 51 3.64 -9.53 -15.22
C LEU A 51 2.40 -10.11 -14.51
N ILE A 52 1.21 -9.79 -15.01
CA ILE A 52 -0.07 -10.29 -14.48
C ILE A 52 -0.77 -11.03 -15.63
N ASN A 53 -1.22 -12.25 -15.40
CA ASN A 53 -1.87 -13.10 -16.42
C ASN A 53 -1.05 -13.20 -17.72
N GLY A 54 0.28 -13.32 -17.60
CA GLY A 54 1.20 -13.42 -18.74
C GLY A 54 1.44 -12.11 -19.51
N ARG A 55 0.79 -11.00 -19.13
CA ARG A 55 0.94 -9.70 -19.80
C ARG A 55 1.75 -8.74 -18.94
N ARG A 56 2.79 -8.14 -19.54
CA ARG A 56 3.60 -7.10 -18.89
C ARG A 56 2.84 -5.77 -18.97
N ARG A 57 2.71 -5.10 -17.83
CA ARG A 57 2.09 -3.76 -17.74
C ARG A 57 2.74 -2.94 -16.64
N VAL A 58 2.66 -1.63 -16.80
CA VAL A 58 2.94 -0.70 -15.70
C VAL A 58 1.61 -0.49 -14.99
N ALA A 59 1.57 -0.81 -13.70
CA ALA A 59 0.38 -0.62 -12.87
C ALA A 59 0.76 0.21 -11.65
N LEU A 60 -0.16 1.08 -11.23
CA LEU A 60 -0.07 1.67 -9.90
C LEU A 60 -0.50 0.61 -8.88
N VAL A 61 0.42 0.29 -7.96
CA VAL A 61 0.10 -0.43 -6.74
C VAL A 61 -0.23 0.61 -5.69
N SER A 62 -1.44 0.56 -5.14
CA SER A 62 -1.94 1.52 -4.16
C SER A 62 -2.31 0.79 -2.89
N ALA A 63 -2.00 1.38 -1.74
CA ALA A 63 -2.39 0.88 -0.45
C ALA A 63 -2.80 2.07 0.43
N TYR A 64 -4.07 2.16 0.82
CA TYR A 64 -4.64 3.34 1.47
C TYR A 64 -5.73 3.00 2.47
N VAL A 65 -5.94 3.90 3.43
CA VAL A 65 -6.98 3.77 4.46
C VAL A 65 -8.21 4.59 4.06
N ARG A 66 -9.37 3.96 4.16
CA ARG A 66 -10.67 4.58 3.92
C ARG A 66 -11.71 3.90 4.80
N ASP A 67 -12.55 4.68 5.47
CA ASP A 67 -13.65 4.18 6.31
C ASP A 67 -13.16 3.09 7.31
N ASP A 68 -12.03 3.35 7.98
CA ASP A 68 -11.33 2.45 8.90
C ASP A 68 -10.85 1.10 8.29
N ARG A 69 -10.81 1.01 6.96
CA ARG A 69 -10.36 -0.19 6.24
C ARG A 69 -9.09 0.05 5.46
N TRP A 70 -8.23 -0.95 5.44
CA TRP A 70 -7.01 -0.95 4.65
C TRP A 70 -7.29 -1.51 3.26
N ILE A 71 -7.20 -0.68 2.24
CA ILE A 71 -7.54 -1.04 0.85
C ILE A 71 -6.25 -1.14 0.05
N VAL A 72 -6.04 -2.30 -0.57
CA VAL A 72 -4.95 -2.56 -1.52
C VAL A 72 -5.55 -2.64 -2.92
N ARG A 73 -5.08 -1.80 -3.83
CA ARG A 73 -5.46 -1.83 -5.25
C ARG A 73 -4.26 -2.09 -6.12
N ILE A 74 -4.39 -3.01 -7.07
CA ILE A 74 -3.36 -3.33 -8.05
C ILE A 74 -4.06 -3.42 -9.40
N ASP A 75 -3.77 -2.45 -10.29
CA ASP A 75 -4.44 -2.37 -11.59
C ASP A 75 -5.97 -2.29 -11.41
N GLY A 76 -6.75 -3.27 -11.89
CA GLY A 76 -8.20 -3.33 -11.69
C GLY A 76 -8.65 -4.07 -10.42
N ALA A 77 -7.75 -4.76 -9.71
CA ALA A 77 -8.12 -5.59 -8.57
C ALA A 77 -8.07 -4.78 -7.26
N THR A 78 -9.10 -4.90 -6.43
CA THR A 78 -9.20 -4.24 -5.12
C THR A 78 -9.41 -5.28 -4.03
N PHE A 79 -8.62 -5.18 -2.96
CA PHE A 79 -8.68 -6.03 -1.78
C PHE A 79 -8.80 -5.16 -0.55
N VAL A 80 -9.59 -5.61 0.41
CA VAL A 80 -9.88 -4.89 1.65
C VAL A 80 -9.36 -5.73 2.79
N PHE A 81 -8.74 -5.10 3.79
CA PHE A 81 -8.21 -5.73 4.98
C PHE A 81 -8.66 -4.97 6.24
N PRO A 82 -8.81 -5.65 7.38
CA PRO A 82 -8.62 -7.09 7.56
C PRO A 82 -9.76 -7.87 6.89
N ASP A 83 -9.39 -8.91 6.16
CA ASP A 83 -10.33 -9.85 5.55
C ASP A 83 -9.83 -11.25 5.94
N PRO A 84 -10.59 -12.00 6.75
CA PRO A 84 -10.14 -13.28 7.29
C PRO A 84 -9.96 -14.34 6.20
N ASP A 85 -10.62 -14.16 5.06
CA ASP A 85 -10.58 -15.10 3.95
C ASP A 85 -9.49 -14.76 2.96
N LYS A 86 -8.77 -13.63 3.12
CA LYS A 86 -7.71 -13.21 2.21
C LYS A 86 -6.35 -13.18 2.88
N SER A 87 -5.35 -13.68 2.18
CA SER A 87 -3.96 -13.59 2.60
C SER A 87 -3.09 -12.98 1.51
N VAL A 88 -2.02 -12.29 1.94
CA VAL A 88 -1.02 -11.72 1.06
C VAL A 88 0.27 -12.51 1.22
N LEU A 89 0.81 -12.98 0.10
CA LEU A 89 2.06 -13.73 0.07
C LEU A 89 3.06 -13.04 -0.84
N LEU A 90 4.32 -13.07 -0.43
CA LEU A 90 5.44 -12.62 -1.21
C LEU A 90 6.49 -13.73 -1.29
N LYS A 91 6.77 -14.21 -2.51
CA LYS A 91 7.66 -15.36 -2.74
C LYS A 91 8.73 -15.01 -3.76
N ARG A 92 9.98 -15.39 -3.52
CA ARG A 92 11.07 -15.26 -4.50
C ARG A 92 10.98 -16.39 -5.52
N ARG A 93 11.01 -16.08 -6.81
CA ARG A 93 10.96 -17.06 -7.92
C ARG A 93 12.30 -17.29 -8.61
N GLY A 94 13.20 -16.29 -8.57
CA GLY A 94 14.49 -16.38 -9.23
C GLY A 94 15.44 -15.26 -8.81
N LEU A 95 16.47 -15.02 -9.62
CA LEU A 95 17.36 -13.89 -9.41
C LEU A 95 16.60 -12.58 -9.66
N PHE A 96 16.49 -11.75 -8.62
CA PHE A 96 15.74 -10.48 -8.59
C PHE A 96 14.24 -10.57 -8.93
N THR A 97 13.67 -11.77 -9.11
CA THR A 97 12.25 -11.92 -9.48
C THR A 97 11.44 -12.40 -8.29
N TRP A 98 10.39 -11.65 -7.98
CA TRP A 98 9.46 -11.90 -6.89
C TRP A 98 8.03 -12.04 -7.41
N LEU A 99 7.23 -12.79 -6.67
CA LEU A 99 5.80 -13.00 -6.89
C LEU A 99 5.06 -12.38 -5.72
N PHE A 100 4.19 -11.42 -6.01
CA PHE A 100 3.16 -10.95 -5.10
C PHE A 100 1.87 -11.71 -5.42
N GLN A 101 1.29 -12.32 -4.40
CA GLN A 101 0.06 -13.10 -4.51
C GLN A 101 -0.95 -12.62 -3.47
N VAL A 102 -2.21 -12.56 -3.89
CA VAL A 102 -3.35 -12.50 -2.98
C VAL A 102 -4.12 -13.80 -3.19
N GLU A 103 -4.41 -14.50 -2.10
CA GLU A 103 -5.11 -15.79 -2.09
C GLU A 103 -6.37 -15.68 -1.26
N ASP A 104 -7.41 -16.42 -1.65
CA ASP A 104 -8.60 -16.69 -0.84
C ASP A 104 -8.76 -18.20 -0.56
N ALA A 105 -9.85 -18.59 0.11
CA ALA A 105 -10.15 -19.99 0.40
C ALA A 105 -10.25 -20.92 -0.84
N ARG A 106 -10.48 -20.36 -2.04
CA ARG A 106 -10.55 -21.09 -3.31
C ARG A 106 -9.22 -21.10 -4.06
N GLY A 107 -8.23 -20.35 -3.57
CA GLY A 107 -6.88 -20.29 -4.10
C GLY A 107 -6.50 -18.89 -4.55
N LYS A 108 -5.69 -18.81 -5.61
CA LYS A 108 -5.05 -17.56 -6.02
C LYS A 108 -6.01 -16.64 -6.78
N VAL A 109 -6.28 -15.47 -6.22
CA VAL A 109 -7.13 -14.42 -6.84
C VAL A 109 -6.32 -13.39 -7.62
N LEU A 110 -5.06 -13.15 -7.23
CA LEU A 110 -4.13 -12.30 -7.97
C LEU A 110 -2.71 -12.87 -7.89
N GLU A 111 -1.99 -12.80 -9.00
CA GLU A 111 -0.54 -12.99 -9.03
C GLU A 111 0.10 -11.96 -9.94
N GLY A 112 1.10 -11.27 -9.39
CA GLY A 112 1.96 -10.37 -10.14
C GLY A 112 3.42 -10.76 -9.94
N ALA A 113 4.12 -11.08 -11.02
CA ALA A 113 5.58 -11.20 -10.98
C ALA A 113 6.23 -9.84 -11.25
N TYR A 114 7.27 -9.51 -10.52
CA TYR A 114 8.00 -8.26 -10.68
C TYR A 114 9.48 -8.43 -10.37
N ARG A 115 10.28 -7.50 -10.89
CA ARG A 115 11.69 -7.41 -10.54
C ARG A 115 11.84 -6.53 -9.30
N HIS A 116 12.39 -7.08 -8.23
CA HIS A 116 12.74 -6.33 -7.03
C HIS A 116 14.19 -5.86 -7.13
N ILE A 117 14.38 -4.56 -7.00
CA ILE A 117 15.68 -3.91 -6.86
C ILE A 117 15.58 -3.12 -5.57
N GLY A 118 16.20 -3.64 -4.51
CA GLY A 118 16.12 -3.05 -3.18
C GLY A 118 16.80 -1.69 -3.14
N LEU A 119 16.21 -0.76 -2.39
CA LEU A 119 16.77 0.53 -2.05
C LEU A 119 17.10 0.50 -0.56
N GLY A 120 18.39 0.29 -0.23
CA GLY A 120 18.85 -0.02 1.14
C GLY A 120 18.46 1.02 2.19
N ASP A 121 18.34 2.29 1.79
CA ASP A 121 18.06 3.41 2.70
C ASP A 121 16.57 3.65 2.92
N TRP A 122 15.69 2.85 2.30
CA TRP A 122 14.25 3.05 2.36
C TRP A 122 13.54 1.94 3.13
N PRO A 123 12.46 2.23 3.89
CA PRO A 123 11.64 1.21 4.54
C PRO A 123 11.22 0.11 3.57
N ASP A 124 11.27 -1.15 4.04
CA ASP A 124 10.98 -2.34 3.21
C ASP A 124 11.82 -2.41 1.94
N HIS A 125 13.05 -1.90 2.00
CA HIS A 125 13.97 -1.82 0.88
C HIS A 125 13.36 -1.15 -0.36
N GLY A 126 12.46 -0.17 -0.17
CA GLY A 126 11.79 0.51 -1.29
C GLY A 126 10.70 -0.32 -1.97
N ASP A 127 10.20 -1.38 -1.34
CA ASP A 127 9.22 -2.26 -1.95
C ASP A 127 7.83 -2.21 -1.29
N ILE A 128 6.91 -1.55 -1.99
CA ILE A 128 5.51 -1.45 -1.57
C ILE A 128 4.86 -2.83 -1.33
N PHE A 129 5.30 -3.89 -2.02
CA PHE A 129 4.73 -5.22 -1.85
C PHE A 129 5.13 -5.87 -0.53
N GLN A 130 6.38 -5.67 -0.08
CA GLN A 130 6.83 -6.09 1.25
C GLN A 130 6.08 -5.30 2.34
N PHE A 131 5.93 -4.00 2.14
CA PHE A 131 5.15 -3.14 3.02
C PHE A 131 3.69 -3.61 3.15
N ILE A 132 3.02 -3.92 2.03
CA ILE A 132 1.66 -4.44 2.03
C ILE A 132 1.61 -5.76 2.80
N GLN A 133 2.46 -6.74 2.44
CA GLN A 133 2.51 -8.05 3.09
C GLN A 133 2.66 -7.94 4.61
N ARG A 134 3.60 -7.11 5.09
CA ARG A 134 3.81 -6.90 6.53
C ARG A 134 2.57 -6.29 7.18
N SER A 135 1.98 -5.27 6.55
CA SER A 135 0.85 -4.53 7.12
C SER A 135 -0.45 -5.35 7.12
N THR A 136 -0.58 -6.34 6.24
CA THR A 136 -1.72 -7.27 6.18
C THR A 136 -1.45 -8.62 6.85
N SER A 137 -0.28 -8.83 7.46
CA SER A 137 0.14 -10.13 8.00
C SER A 137 -0.70 -10.62 9.18
N SER A 138 -1.36 -9.70 9.88
CA SER A 138 -2.28 -10.00 10.97
C SER A 138 -3.36 -8.94 11.08
N LYS A 139 -4.47 -9.27 11.76
CA LYS A 139 -5.51 -8.31 12.12
C LYS A 139 -4.93 -7.15 12.93
N ALA A 140 -4.08 -7.44 13.92
CA ALA A 140 -3.46 -6.43 14.76
C ALA A 140 -2.57 -5.46 13.95
N SER A 141 -1.74 -5.99 13.05
CA SER A 141 -0.92 -5.18 12.13
C SER A 141 -1.77 -4.28 11.24
N THR A 142 -2.89 -4.80 10.72
CA THR A 142 -3.80 -4.05 9.85
C THR A 142 -4.48 -2.91 10.61
N VAL A 143 -5.04 -3.21 11.79
CA VAL A 143 -5.72 -2.22 12.63
C VAL A 143 -4.73 -1.14 13.10
N GLY A 144 -3.53 -1.55 13.54
CA GLY A 144 -2.48 -0.63 13.95
C GLY A 144 -2.08 0.30 12.80
N PHE A 145 -1.92 -0.25 11.60
CA PHE A 145 -1.66 0.55 10.41
C PHE A 145 -2.78 1.57 10.13
N CYS A 146 -4.05 1.15 10.17
CA CYS A 146 -5.19 2.06 9.95
C CYS A 146 -5.19 3.23 10.95
N LYS A 147 -4.97 2.94 12.23
CA LYS A 147 -4.86 3.97 13.28
C LYS A 147 -3.74 4.97 13.01
N VAL A 148 -2.54 4.48 12.66
CA VAL A 148 -1.39 5.34 12.31
C VAL A 148 -1.75 6.26 11.15
N TRP A 149 -2.36 5.72 10.10
CA TRP A 149 -2.62 6.49 8.91
C TRP A 149 -3.75 7.52 9.08
N HIS A 150 -4.79 7.21 9.85
CA HIS A 150 -5.82 8.20 10.21
C HIS A 150 -5.23 9.38 10.99
N ARG A 151 -4.27 9.12 11.88
CA ARG A 151 -3.57 10.16 12.62
C ARG A 151 -2.73 11.04 11.69
N VAL A 152 -2.02 10.43 10.74
CA VAL A 152 -1.26 11.14 9.68
C VAL A 152 -2.18 11.99 8.79
N GLN A 153 -3.32 11.45 8.34
CA GLN A 153 -4.32 12.19 7.56
C GLN A 153 -4.83 13.42 8.32
N SER A 154 -5.07 13.27 9.63
CA SER A 154 -5.55 14.34 10.51
C SER A 154 -4.45 15.35 10.88
N GLY A 155 -3.20 15.15 10.44
CA GLY A 155 -2.07 16.01 10.76
C GLY A 155 -1.61 15.93 12.22
N LEU A 156 -2.01 14.88 12.94
CA LEU A 156 -1.67 14.66 14.34
C LEU A 156 -0.34 13.87 14.46
N SER A 157 0.39 14.06 15.56
CA SER A 157 1.67 13.39 15.77
C SER A 157 1.50 11.89 16.08
N ILE A 158 2.27 11.05 15.39
CA ILE A 158 2.32 9.59 15.62
C ILE A 158 3.29 9.19 16.75
N THR A 159 4.06 10.14 17.29
CA THR A 159 5.01 9.90 18.40
C THR A 159 4.43 10.23 19.77
N ASP A 160 3.12 10.53 19.82
CA ASP A 160 2.38 10.85 21.03
C ASP A 160 2.27 9.60 21.96
N PRO A 161 2.62 9.70 23.26
CA PRO A 161 2.63 8.54 24.16
C PRO A 161 1.27 7.85 24.32
N GLU A 162 0.17 8.61 24.41
CA GLU A 162 -1.18 8.05 24.52
C GLU A 162 -1.54 7.26 23.26
N PHE A 163 -1.21 7.81 22.09
CA PHE A 163 -1.37 7.12 20.83
C PHE A 163 -0.55 5.82 20.75
N ILE A 164 0.72 5.84 21.16
CA ILE A 164 1.58 4.64 21.17
C ILE A 164 0.98 3.57 22.08
N SER A 165 0.50 3.94 23.27
CA SER A 165 -0.20 3.02 24.18
C SER A 165 -1.48 2.42 23.56
N SER A 166 -2.20 3.20 22.75
CA SER A 166 -3.39 2.74 22.01
C SER A 166 -3.08 1.72 20.90
N LEU A 167 -1.82 1.63 20.45
CA LEU A 167 -1.37 0.64 19.46
C LEU A 167 -0.99 -0.69 20.14
N THR A 168 -0.45 -0.65 21.35
CA THR A 168 -0.06 -1.85 22.11
C THR A 168 -1.23 -2.60 22.73
N SER A 169 -2.41 -1.95 22.80
CA SER A 169 -3.65 -2.52 23.33
C SER A 169 -4.52 -3.22 22.28
N ILE A 170 -4.00 -3.40 21.05
CA ILE A 170 -4.71 -4.12 19.98
C ILE A 170 -4.60 -5.64 20.26
N PRO A 171 -5.72 -6.34 20.50
CA PRO A 171 -5.73 -7.77 20.77
C PRO A 171 -5.41 -8.62 19.53
#